data_AF-A0A7C8APX0-F1
#
_entry.id   AF-A0A7C8APX0-F1
#
_cell.length_a   1.000
_cell.length_b   1.000
_cell.length_c   1.000
_cell.angle_alpha   90.00
_cell.angle_beta   90.00
_cell.angle_gamma   90.00
#
_symmetry.space_group_name_H-M   'P 1'
#
loop_
_entity.id
_entity.type
_entity.pdbx_description
1 polymer ?
#
loop_
_entity_poly.entity_id
_entity_poly.type
_entity_poly.pdbx_seq_one_letter_code
_entity_poly.pdbx_strand_id
1 'polypeptide(L)'
;MKRIVKEKKLVGKACLDDVAAIESGMELENKSINFFTDHLKLATTSIEREFLNHMIAEERSHYIILSDLRFYYVDPGHWLMEKGRTGLDGAGGIS
;
A
#
# COMPACT_ATOMS: atom_id res chain seq x y z
N MET A 1 16.86 22.59 24.84
CA MET A 1 17.10 22.23 23.42
C MET A 1 17.54 20.79 23.15
N LYS A 2 18.44 20.15 23.92
CA LYS A 2 19.05 18.85 23.52
C LYS A 2 18.07 17.66 23.40
N ARG A 3 16.99 17.62 24.21
CA ARG A 3 16.00 16.52 24.20
C ARG A 3 15.10 16.54 22.96
N ILE A 4 14.59 17.72 22.59
CA ILE A 4 13.72 17.93 21.42
C ILE A 4 14.45 17.58 20.11
N VAL A 5 15.73 17.92 19.99
CA VAL A 5 16.54 17.59 18.80
C VAL A 5 16.78 16.08 18.68
N LYS A 6 16.93 15.38 19.81
CA LYS A 6 17.12 13.92 19.84
C LYS A 6 15.84 13.19 19.45
N GLU A 7 14.69 13.61 19.95
CA GLU A 7 13.38 13.06 19.58
C GLU A 7 13.06 13.28 18.10
N LYS A 8 13.29 14.49 17.58
CA LYS A 8 13.08 14.80 16.16
C LYS A 8 13.97 13.96 15.23
N LYS A 9 15.19 13.62 15.67
CA LYS A 9 16.12 12.75 14.94
C LYS A 9 15.72 11.27 14.99
N LEU A 10 15.12 10.82 16.08
CA LEU A 10 14.61 9.44 16.21
C LEU A 10 13.35 9.23 15.36
N VAL A 11 12.42 10.19 15.36
CA VAL A 11 11.22 10.17 14.51
C VAL A 11 11.61 10.20 13.03
N GLY A 12 12.54 11.08 12.63
CA GLY A 12 13.01 11.14 11.24
C GLY A 12 13.71 9.85 10.77
N LYS A 13 14.40 9.12 11.67
CA LYS A 13 15.01 7.83 11.32
C LYS A 13 13.98 6.70 11.23
N ALA A 14 13.07 6.62 12.21
CA ALA A 14 11.99 5.63 12.20
C ALA A 14 11.12 5.75 10.94
N CYS A 15 10.75 6.96 10.52
CA CYS A 15 9.97 7.16 9.30
C CYS A 15 10.70 6.70 8.02
N LEU A 16 12.04 6.80 7.95
CA LEU A 16 12.80 6.31 6.80
C LEU A 16 12.87 4.78 6.78
N ASP A 17 13.05 4.16 7.95
CA ASP A 17 13.04 2.71 8.09
C ASP A 17 11.64 2.13 7.77
N ASP A 18 10.57 2.83 8.16
CA ASP A 18 9.18 2.48 7.86
C ASP A 18 8.89 2.54 6.34
N VAL A 19 9.32 3.61 5.65
CA VAL A 19 9.13 3.72 4.18
C VAL A 19 9.88 2.61 3.45
N ALA A 20 11.11 2.29 3.86
CA ALA A 20 11.88 1.20 3.25
C ALA A 20 11.21 -0.17 3.45
N ALA A 21 10.60 -0.40 4.62
CA ALA A 21 9.83 -1.62 4.88
C ALA A 21 8.57 -1.69 4.01
N ILE A 22 7.86 -0.57 3.85
CA ILE A 22 6.67 -0.49 2.97
C ILE A 22 7.07 -0.76 1.51
N GLU A 23 8.14 -0.15 1.01
CA GLU A 23 8.64 -0.37 -0.35
C GLU A 23 9.06 -1.83 -0.57
N SER A 24 9.70 -2.44 0.42
CA SER A 24 10.04 -3.88 0.38
C SER A 24 8.79 -4.76 0.32
N GLY A 25 7.73 -4.41 1.07
CA GLY A 25 6.43 -5.05 0.99
C GLY A 25 5.80 -4.92 -0.41
N MET A 26 5.80 -3.72 -0.98
CA MET A 26 5.29 -3.49 -2.34
C MET A 26 6.05 -4.31 -3.39
N GLU A 27 7.37 -4.44 -3.26
CA GLU A 27 8.17 -5.30 -4.15
C GLU A 27 7.79 -6.77 -4.00
N LEU A 28 7.56 -7.25 -2.77
CA LEU A 28 7.07 -8.59 -2.50
C LEU A 28 5.73 -8.83 -3.18
N GLU A 29 4.73 -7.96 -3.00
CA GLU A 29 3.41 -8.16 -3.61
C GLU A 29 3.49 -8.16 -5.13
N ASN A 30 4.31 -7.31 -5.74
CA ASN A 30 4.49 -7.31 -7.18
C ASN A 30 5.14 -8.61 -7.68
N LYS A 31 6.10 -9.16 -6.95
CA LYS A 31 6.69 -10.48 -7.25
C LYS A 31 5.66 -11.60 -7.09
N SER A 32 4.83 -11.56 -6.05
CA SER A 32 3.75 -12.52 -5.83
C SER A 32 2.71 -12.49 -6.95
N ILE A 33 2.28 -11.30 -7.38
CA ILE A 33 1.37 -11.12 -8.52
C ILE A 33 1.94 -11.76 -9.78
N ASN A 34 3.21 -11.50 -10.09
CA ASN A 34 3.88 -12.10 -11.25
C ASN A 34 3.96 -13.62 -11.13
N PHE A 35 4.35 -14.12 -9.95
CA PHE A 35 4.43 -15.55 -9.67
C PHE A 35 3.10 -16.26 -9.90
N PHE A 36 2.00 -15.77 -9.32
CA PHE A 36 0.68 -16.38 -9.49
C PHE A 36 0.15 -16.22 -10.92
N THR A 37 0.42 -15.08 -11.57
CA THR A 37 0.03 -14.85 -12.97
C THR A 37 0.73 -15.83 -13.91
N ASP A 38 2.01 -16.12 -13.67
CA ASP A 38 2.77 -17.08 -14.48
C ASP A 38 2.28 -18.52 -14.24
N HIS A 39 1.96 -18.89 -13.00
CA HIS A 39 1.37 -20.20 -12.69
C HIS A 39 -0.03 -20.36 -13.27
N LEU A 40 -0.83 -19.28 -13.32
CA LEU A 40 -2.17 -19.31 -13.91
C LEU A 40 -2.16 -19.70 -15.39
N LYS A 41 -1.09 -19.36 -16.11
CA LYS A 41 -0.90 -19.76 -17.52
C LYS A 41 -0.67 -21.27 -17.68
N LEU A 42 -0.15 -21.93 -16.64
CA LEU A 42 0.16 -23.36 -16.62
C LEU A 42 -0.97 -24.20 -16.01
N ALA A 43 -1.90 -23.56 -15.28
CA ALA A 43 -2.96 -24.23 -14.56
C ALA A 43 -3.96 -24.96 -15.48
N THR A 44 -4.19 -26.25 -15.19
CA THR A 44 -4.99 -27.14 -16.04
C THR A 44 -6.37 -27.44 -15.46
N THR A 45 -6.55 -27.24 -14.16
CA THR A 45 -7.82 -27.51 -13.47
C THR A 45 -8.56 -26.21 -13.16
N SER A 46 -9.89 -26.26 -13.13
CA SER A 46 -10.71 -25.08 -12.79
C SER A 46 -10.43 -24.57 -11.37
N ILE A 47 -10.27 -25.49 -10.41
CA ILE A 47 -10.03 -25.16 -9.00
C ILE A 47 -8.68 -24.45 -8.79
N GLU A 48 -7.62 -24.90 -9.48
CA GLU A 48 -6.31 -24.26 -9.42
C GLU A 48 -6.36 -22.85 -10.03
N ARG A 49 -7.05 -22.69 -11.17
CA ARG A 49 -7.23 -21.38 -11.81
C ARG A 49 -8.01 -20.42 -10.93
N GLU A 50 -9.06 -20.89 -10.25
CA GLU A 50 -9.84 -20.09 -9.33
C GLU A 50 -8.97 -19.61 -8.16
N PHE A 51 -8.25 -20.52 -7.50
CA PHE A 51 -7.31 -20.20 -6.42
C PHE A 51 -6.27 -19.16 -6.86
N LEU A 52 -5.61 -19.37 -8.00
CA LEU A 52 -4.59 -18.44 -8.49
C LEU A 52 -5.16 -17.06 -8.82
N ASN A 53 -6.38 -16.98 -9.36
CA ASN A 53 -7.05 -15.69 -9.59
C ASN A 53 -7.37 -14.98 -8.26
N HIS A 54 -7.79 -15.71 -7.24
CA HIS A 54 -8.02 -15.15 -5.91
C HIS A 54 -6.72 -14.58 -5.33
N MET A 55 -5.62 -15.34 -5.35
CA MET A 55 -4.33 -14.85 -4.87
C MET A 55 -3.89 -13.59 -5.61
N ILE A 56 -3.98 -13.56 -6.94
CA ILE A 56 -3.64 -12.36 -7.73
C ILE A 56 -4.47 -11.15 -7.30
N ALA A 57 -5.76 -11.33 -7.01
CA ALA A 57 -6.64 -10.25 -6.56
C ALA A 57 -6.30 -9.75 -5.15
N GLU A 58 -5.97 -10.67 -4.24
CA GLU A 58 -5.52 -10.33 -2.88
C GLU A 58 -4.20 -9.55 -2.90
N GLU A 59 -3.18 -10.02 -3.61
CA GLU A 59 -1.89 -9.32 -3.66
C GLU A 59 -1.97 -7.96 -4.35
N ARG A 60 -2.84 -7.80 -5.36
CA ARG A 60 -3.14 -6.48 -5.93
C ARG A 60 -3.77 -5.54 -4.90
N SER A 61 -4.66 -6.05 -4.07
CA SER A 61 -5.30 -5.25 -3.01
C SER A 61 -4.26 -4.85 -1.95
N HIS A 62 -3.39 -5.77 -1.55
CA HIS A 62 -2.27 -5.47 -0.63
C HIS A 62 -1.34 -4.40 -1.21
N TYR A 63 -0.95 -4.51 -2.48
CA TYR A 63 -0.11 -3.52 -3.15
C TYR A 63 -0.74 -2.13 -3.14
N ILE A 64 -2.05 -2.02 -3.42
CA ILE A 64 -2.78 -0.75 -3.40
C ILE A 64 -2.76 -0.13 -1.99
N ILE A 65 -3.01 -0.94 -0.95
CA ILE A 65 -2.98 -0.48 0.44
C ILE A 65 -1.58 0.02 0.83
N LEU A 66 -0.54 -0.73 0.49
CA LEU A 66 0.85 -0.35 0.77
C LEU A 66 1.26 0.92 0.01
N SER A 67 0.80 1.07 -1.23
CA SER A 67 1.03 2.27 -2.03
C SER A 67 0.39 3.52 -1.41
N ASP A 68 -0.85 3.39 -0.92
CA ASP A 68 -1.55 4.48 -0.22
C ASP A 68 -0.86 4.84 1.11
N LEU A 69 -0.44 3.82 1.86
CA LEU A 69 0.31 4.00 3.10
C LEU A 69 1.65 4.69 2.83
N ARG A 70 2.37 4.27 1.78
CA ARG A 70 3.61 4.92 1.35
C ARG A 70 3.36 6.39 1.02
N PHE A 71 2.29 6.70 0.30
CA PHE A 71 1.95 8.09 -0.04
C PHE A 71 1.70 8.94 1.22
N TYR A 72 0.98 8.41 2.21
CA TYR A 72 0.80 9.08 3.50
C TYR A 72 2.14 9.37 4.21
N TYR A 73 3.09 8.43 4.22
CA TYR A 73 4.38 8.62 4.88
C TYR A 73 5.33 9.56 4.13
N VAL A 74 5.25 9.60 2.79
CA VAL A 74 6.13 10.43 1.95
C VAL A 74 5.62 11.87 1.83
N ASP A 75 4.31 12.06 1.68
CA ASP A 75 3.67 13.38 1.57
C ASP A 75 2.29 13.40 2.26
N PRO A 76 2.26 13.46 3.61
CA PRO A 76 1.02 13.44 4.38
C PRO A 76 0.12 14.65 4.08
N GLY A 77 0.72 15.79 3.68
CA GLY A 77 -0.02 17.00 3.34
C GLY A 77 -0.82 16.83 2.05
N HIS A 78 -0.17 16.33 0.99
CA HIS A 78 -0.85 16.04 -0.26
C HIS A 78 -1.84 14.88 -0.12
N TRP A 79 -1.48 13.82 0.61
CA TRP A 79 -2.38 12.70 0.92
C TRP A 79 -3.66 13.20 1.62
N LEU A 80 -3.55 14.06 2.63
CA LEU A 80 -4.71 14.62 3.32
C LEU A 80 -5.57 15.49 2.39
N MET A 81 -4.96 16.25 1.49
CA MET A 81 -5.71 17.02 0.50
C MET A 81 -6.48 16.10 -0.45
N GLU A 82 -5.84 15.04 -0.94
CA GLU A 82 -6.46 14.11 -1.89
C GLU A 82 -7.58 13.27 -1.26
N LYS A 83 -7.34 12.70 -0.07
CA LYS A 83 -8.31 11.88 0.68
C LYS A 83 -9.37 12.73 1.41
N GLY A 84 -9.01 13.93 1.85
CA GLY A 84 -9.92 14.85 2.53
C GLY A 84 -10.98 15.43 1.59
N ARG A 85 -10.62 15.69 0.32
CA ARG A 85 -11.58 16.11 -0.71
C ARG A 85 -12.62 15.04 -1.00
N THR A 86 -12.19 13.78 -1.11
CA THR A 86 -13.09 12.63 -1.30
C THR A 86 -14.02 12.39 -0.09
N GLY A 87 -13.62 12.78 1.12
CA GLY A 87 -14.47 12.72 2.32
C GLY A 87 -15.49 13.87 2.46
N LEU A 88 -15.18 15.07 1.94
CA LEU A 88 -16.07 16.24 2.02
C LEU A 88 -17.19 16.20 0.96
N ASP A 89 -16.95 15.55 -0.18
CA ASP A 89 -17.95 15.37 -1.24
C ASP A 89 -19.02 14.31 -0.90
N GLY A 90 -18.87 13.58 0.22
CA GLY A 90 -19.84 12.57 0.71
C GLY A 90 -20.85 13.08 1.74
N ALA A 91 -20.69 14.29 2.28
CA ALA A 91 -21.56 14.87 3.31
C ALA A 91 -22.39 16.09 2.84
N GLY A 92 -22.33 16.43 1.55
CA GLY A 92 -23.06 17.57 0.98
C GLY A 92 -23.90 17.15 -0.22
N GLY A 93 -25.06 16.52 0.03
CA GLY A 93 -25.96 16.10 -1.05
C GLY A 93 -27.29 15.51 -0.61
N ILE A 94 -27.88 16.03 0.47
CA ILE A 94 -29.34 15.98 0.67
C ILE A 94 -29.92 17.31 0.18
N SER A 95 -30.44 17.33 -1.05
CA SER A 95 -31.54 18.16 -1.59
C SER A 95 -31.47 18.14 -3.12
#